data_AF-A0A255IHQ5-F1
#
_entry.id   AF-A0A255IHQ5-F1
#
_cell.length_a   1.000
_cell.length_b   1.000
_cell.length_c   1.000
_cell.angle_alpha   90.00
_cell.angle_beta   90.00
_cell.angle_gamma   90.00
#
_symmetry.space_group_name_H-M   'P 1'
#
loop_
_entity.id
_entity.type
_entity.pdbx_description
1 polymer ?
#
loop_
_entity_poly.entity_id
_entity_poly.type
_entity_poly.pdbx_seq_one_letter_code
_entity_poly.pdbx_strand_id
1 'polypeptide(L)'
;MKKRTLINSIRLLYFTKLVPAVIFLIFTGYLIYHYPFKEIIIPKQLSSINSIFDEYQNGQEFLEVTIPLLYYTGYDYTINSIRKGSYYYSFIGDKCVFFLIHNQADATALTALENKTMKAKLIYDTDQMDYLISHFASDLAWTDTQLSKISADFIVSEPDYFVPKTYILMLLIGVIDLYTVISVFCYLIFIMAPQNSLVCRQLGRGRDAKLGLKTADLELKNNREYTIADISMTSNYMITKTKNQIAIIPLTDIIWGYKHSKLSRISGISYHIVIHTTHGIIRFKHKQKFEADSILDYLGTHYPNILLGYTKKNAALARRLKNKSNAMPILESGK
;
A
#
# COMPACT_ATOMS: atom_id res chain seq x y z
N MET A 1 33.66 -22.64 -4.57
CA MET A 1 32.30 -22.03 -4.52
C MET A 1 31.33 -22.82 -5.42
N LYS A 2 30.32 -23.50 -4.85
CA LYS A 2 29.32 -24.28 -5.62
C LYS A 2 28.58 -23.33 -6.59
N LYS A 3 28.70 -23.54 -7.92
CA LYS A 3 27.98 -22.72 -8.93
C LYS A 3 26.47 -22.85 -8.68
N ARG A 4 25.83 -21.79 -8.16
CA ARG A 4 24.37 -21.76 -7.94
C ARG A 4 23.66 -21.86 -9.28
N THR A 5 22.74 -22.82 -9.40
CA THR A 5 21.85 -22.97 -10.56
C THR A 5 20.98 -21.72 -10.76
N LEU A 6 20.48 -21.56 -11.97
CA LEU A 6 19.62 -20.44 -12.32
C LEU A 6 18.31 -20.47 -11.52
N ILE A 7 17.74 -21.66 -11.32
CA ILE A 7 16.59 -21.91 -10.45
C ILE A 7 16.82 -21.40 -9.03
N ASN A 8 17.98 -21.74 -8.43
CA ASN A 8 18.29 -21.29 -7.06
C ASN A 8 18.49 -19.77 -6.99
N SER A 9 18.96 -19.18 -8.08
CA SER A 9 19.14 -17.72 -8.18
C SER A 9 17.79 -17.01 -8.25
N ILE A 10 16.84 -17.54 -9.02
CA ILE A 10 15.45 -17.04 -9.09
C ILE A 10 14.76 -17.15 -7.73
N ARG A 11 14.86 -18.31 -7.07
CA ARG A 11 14.29 -18.52 -5.73
C ARG A 11 14.84 -17.52 -4.72
N LEU A 12 16.15 -17.30 -4.73
CA LEU A 12 16.80 -16.34 -3.85
C LEU A 12 16.32 -14.91 -4.11
N LEU A 13 16.14 -14.51 -5.38
CA LEU A 13 15.66 -13.18 -5.75
C LEU A 13 14.23 -12.91 -5.23
N TYR A 14 13.34 -13.91 -5.26
CA TYR A 14 11.99 -13.75 -4.72
C TYR A 14 11.98 -13.86 -3.19
N PHE A 15 12.84 -14.68 -2.60
CA PHE A 15 13.01 -14.74 -1.16
C PHE A 15 13.49 -13.40 -0.57
N THR A 16 14.47 -12.74 -1.19
CA THR A 16 14.94 -11.42 -0.74
C THR A 16 13.86 -10.33 -0.86
N LYS A 17 12.89 -10.48 -1.76
CA LYS A 17 11.73 -9.58 -1.88
C LYS A 17 10.62 -9.90 -0.89
N LEU A 18 10.53 -11.15 -0.44
CA LEU A 18 9.52 -11.60 0.52
C LEU A 18 9.82 -11.09 1.93
N VAL A 19 11.10 -11.06 2.34
CA VAL A 19 11.51 -10.59 3.67
C VAL A 19 10.96 -9.19 4.01
N PRO A 20 11.20 -8.11 3.22
CA PRO A 20 10.68 -6.79 3.55
C PRO A 20 9.14 -6.73 3.50
N ALA A 21 8.49 -7.50 2.62
CA ALA A 21 7.02 -7.54 2.55
C ALA A 21 6.39 -8.17 3.81
N VAL A 22 7.00 -9.23 4.35
CA VAL A 22 6.56 -9.84 5.61
C VAL A 22 6.82 -8.91 6.80
N ILE A 23 7.98 -8.27 6.86
CA ILE A 23 8.29 -7.27 7.90
C ILE A 23 7.26 -6.13 7.88
N PHE A 24 6.89 -5.66 6.69
CA PHE A 24 5.86 -4.62 6.54
C PHE A 24 4.50 -5.09 7.10
N LEU A 25 4.06 -6.32 6.80
CA LEU A 25 2.81 -6.87 7.33
C LEU A 25 2.81 -7.02 8.86
N ILE A 26 3.96 -7.39 9.44
CA ILE A 26 4.10 -7.45 10.91
C ILE A 26 3.97 -6.05 11.51
N PHE A 27 4.59 -5.06 10.87
CA PHE A 27 4.53 -3.66 11.31
C PHE A 27 3.11 -3.08 11.20
N THR A 28 2.40 -3.32 10.09
CA THR A 28 1.01 -2.85 9.95
C THR A 28 0.07 -3.61 10.89
N GLY A 29 0.29 -4.90 11.10
CA GLY A 29 -0.42 -5.68 12.13
C GLY A 29 -0.23 -5.11 13.54
N TYR A 30 0.99 -4.69 13.89
CA TYR A 30 1.28 -4.01 15.15
C TYR A 30 0.55 -2.67 15.27
N LEU A 31 0.56 -1.85 14.21
CA LEU A 31 -0.20 -0.59 14.20
C LEU A 31 -1.70 -0.83 14.38
N ILE A 32 -2.27 -1.83 13.72
CA ILE A 32 -3.69 -2.17 13.85
C ILE A 32 -4.02 -2.66 15.27
N TYR A 33 -3.08 -3.30 15.95
CA TYR A 33 -3.24 -3.76 17.33
C TYR A 33 -3.18 -2.62 18.35
N HIS A 34 -2.25 -1.68 18.19
CA HIS A 34 -2.05 -0.59 19.15
C HIS A 34 -3.01 0.59 18.96
N TYR A 35 -3.46 0.86 17.75
CA TYR A 35 -4.43 1.92 17.49
C TYR A 35 -5.85 1.37 17.64
N PRO A 36 -6.78 2.12 18.26
CA PRO A 36 -8.17 1.70 18.47
C PRO A 36 -9.01 1.76 17.18
N PHE A 37 -8.43 1.38 16.02
CA PHE A 37 -9.15 1.33 14.74
C PHE A 37 -10.39 0.44 14.82
N LYS A 38 -10.34 -0.65 15.61
CA LYS A 38 -11.48 -1.54 15.82
C LYS A 38 -12.65 -0.82 16.52
N GLU A 39 -12.36 -0.04 17.55
CA GLU A 39 -13.36 0.69 18.34
C GLU A 39 -13.99 1.84 17.53
N ILE A 40 -13.23 2.39 16.58
CA ILE A 40 -13.74 3.39 15.63
C ILE A 40 -14.68 2.75 14.59
N ILE A 41 -14.36 1.56 14.06
CA ILE A 41 -15.19 0.92 13.00
C ILE A 41 -16.44 0.28 13.60
N ILE A 42 -16.30 -0.39 14.75
CA ILE A 42 -17.37 -1.08 15.45
C ILE A 42 -17.38 -0.53 16.88
N PRO A 43 -18.01 0.63 17.11
CA PRO A 43 -18.15 1.15 18.47
C PRO A 43 -18.96 0.16 19.30
N LYS A 44 -18.61 0.04 20.57
CA LYS A 44 -19.39 -0.78 21.51
C LYS A 44 -20.74 -0.11 21.72
N GLN A 45 -21.81 -0.84 21.42
CA GLN A 45 -23.17 -0.35 21.65
C GLN A 45 -23.51 -0.47 23.13
N LEU A 46 -23.83 0.66 23.75
CA LEU A 46 -24.31 0.70 25.12
C LEU A 46 -25.84 0.55 25.13
N SER A 47 -26.31 -0.55 25.70
CA SER A 47 -27.74 -0.83 25.87
C SER A 47 -28.40 0.02 26.97
N SER A 48 -27.59 0.63 27.84
CA SER A 48 -28.06 1.54 28.90
C SER A 48 -27.10 2.71 29.05
N ILE A 49 -27.64 3.89 29.34
CA ILE A 49 -26.85 5.10 29.59
C ILE A 49 -26.04 5.02 30.90
N ASN A 50 -26.44 4.16 31.84
CA ASN A 50 -25.77 4.00 33.13
C ASN A 50 -24.42 3.28 33.00
N SER A 51 -24.22 2.45 31.96
CA SER A 51 -22.95 1.74 31.73
C SER A 51 -21.82 2.64 31.21
N ILE A 52 -22.10 3.93 30.93
CA ILE A 52 -21.05 4.88 30.53
C ILE A 52 -20.00 5.04 31.63
N PHE A 53 -20.39 5.00 32.90
CA PHE A 53 -19.47 5.11 34.03
C PHE A 53 -18.57 3.88 34.19
N ASP A 54 -19.08 2.68 33.87
CA ASP A 54 -18.30 1.45 33.89
C ASP A 54 -17.29 1.43 32.74
N GLU A 55 -17.66 1.91 31.55
CA GLU A 55 -16.73 2.03 30.41
C GLU A 55 -15.68 3.13 30.61
N TYR A 56 -16.02 4.21 31.31
CA TYR A 56 -15.06 5.22 31.76
C TYR A 56 -13.96 4.62 32.63
N GLN A 57 -14.30 3.74 33.58
CA GLN A 57 -13.33 3.06 34.43
C GLN A 57 -12.48 2.02 33.68
N ASN A 58 -13.01 1.45 32.58
CA ASN A 58 -12.31 0.49 31.74
C ASN A 58 -11.41 1.13 30.66
N GLY A 59 -11.38 2.47 30.57
CA GLY A 59 -10.54 3.20 29.63
C GLY A 59 -10.98 3.14 28.16
N GLN A 60 -12.25 2.85 27.88
CA GLN A 60 -12.76 2.86 26.50
C GLN A 60 -12.92 4.28 25.98
N GLU A 61 -12.42 4.56 24.77
CA GLU A 61 -12.48 5.92 24.19
C GLU A 61 -13.69 6.14 23.27
N PHE A 62 -14.25 5.10 22.63
CA PHE A 62 -15.28 5.24 21.59
C PHE A 62 -16.54 4.43 21.92
N LEU A 63 -17.70 5.08 21.97
CA LEU A 63 -18.96 4.46 22.39
C LEU A 63 -20.12 4.86 21.46
N GLU A 64 -21.11 3.97 21.33
CA GLU A 64 -22.41 4.28 20.72
C GLU A 64 -23.48 4.24 21.81
N VAL A 65 -24.14 5.39 22.05
CA VAL A 65 -25.08 5.58 23.16
C VAL A 65 -26.41 6.11 22.64
N THR A 66 -27.52 5.55 23.14
CA THR A 66 -28.86 6.12 22.97
C THR A 66 -29.26 6.88 24.22
N ILE A 67 -29.48 8.18 24.09
CA ILE A 67 -29.79 9.08 25.20
C ILE A 67 -31.26 9.47 25.13
N PRO A 68 -32.06 9.21 26.17
CA PRO A 68 -33.49 9.44 26.14
C PRO A 68 -33.85 10.92 26.13
N LEU A 69 -33.10 11.78 26.85
CA LEU A 69 -33.38 13.22 26.93
C LEU A 69 -32.10 14.04 27.19
N LEU A 70 -31.91 15.09 26.40
CA LEU A 70 -30.77 16.00 26.46
C LEU A 70 -31.26 17.46 26.49
N TYR A 71 -30.72 18.26 27.41
CA TYR A 71 -31.06 19.69 27.53
C TYR A 71 -29.91 20.57 27.06
N TYR A 72 -30.23 21.61 26.30
CA TYR A 72 -29.22 22.55 25.83
C TYR A 72 -28.67 23.40 27.00
N THR A 73 -27.34 23.54 27.11
CA THR A 73 -26.72 24.32 28.20
C THR A 73 -26.71 25.82 27.94
N GLY A 74 -26.98 26.26 26.70
CA GLY A 74 -26.80 27.66 26.30
C GLY A 74 -25.46 27.96 25.62
N TYR A 75 -24.51 27.01 25.67
CA TYR A 75 -23.15 27.21 25.18
C TYR A 75 -22.86 26.46 23.88
N ASP A 76 -22.18 27.15 22.96
CA ASP A 76 -21.75 26.61 21.68
C ASP A 76 -20.23 26.39 21.65
N TYR A 77 -19.82 25.28 21.05
CA TYR A 77 -18.41 24.98 20.78
C TYR A 77 -18.00 25.58 19.43
N THR A 78 -17.06 26.53 19.47
CA THR A 78 -16.55 27.22 18.28
C THR A 78 -15.05 27.00 18.11
N ILE A 79 -14.62 26.72 16.86
CA ILE A 79 -13.20 26.67 16.49
C ILE A 79 -12.98 27.71 15.39
N ASN A 80 -12.04 28.63 15.59
CA ASN A 80 -11.76 29.73 14.66
C ASN A 80 -13.01 30.53 14.27
N SER A 81 -13.88 30.82 15.26
CA SER A 81 -15.16 31.53 15.08
C SER A 81 -16.21 30.81 14.23
N ILE A 82 -16.00 29.53 13.93
CA ILE A 82 -16.99 28.66 13.25
C ILE A 82 -17.60 27.74 14.29
N ARG A 83 -18.93 27.74 14.44
CA ARG A 83 -19.65 26.83 15.32
C ARG A 83 -19.49 25.39 14.82
N LYS A 84 -18.90 24.53 15.65
CA LYS A 84 -18.64 23.11 15.36
C LYS A 84 -19.59 22.18 16.11
N GLY A 85 -20.17 22.64 17.22
CA GLY A 85 -21.16 21.89 17.99
C GLY A 85 -21.80 22.74 19.08
N SER A 86 -22.74 22.15 19.79
CA SER A 86 -23.49 22.76 20.89
C SER A 86 -23.43 21.83 22.10
N TYR A 87 -23.28 22.40 23.30
CA TYR A 87 -23.21 21.63 24.54
C TYR A 87 -24.61 21.31 25.07
N TYR A 88 -24.81 20.05 25.43
CA TYR A 88 -26.02 19.52 26.05
C TYR A 88 -25.66 18.84 27.37
N TYR A 89 -26.61 18.74 28.28
CA TYR A 89 -26.44 18.01 29.53
C TYR A 89 -27.60 17.04 29.77
N SER A 90 -27.32 15.97 30.52
CA SER A 90 -28.33 15.04 31.02
C SER A 90 -27.93 14.54 32.40
N PHE A 91 -28.93 14.31 33.25
CA PHE A 91 -28.71 13.71 34.57
C PHE A 91 -28.82 12.20 34.45
N ILE A 92 -27.73 11.51 34.79
CA ILE A 92 -27.65 10.04 34.80
C ILE A 92 -27.35 9.62 36.23
N GLY A 93 -28.38 9.11 36.92
CA GLY A 93 -28.31 8.88 38.37
C GLY A 93 -28.11 10.20 39.12
N ASP A 94 -27.11 10.24 39.98
CA ASP A 94 -26.76 11.44 40.78
C ASP A 94 -25.73 12.35 40.10
N LYS A 95 -25.36 12.08 38.84
CA LYS A 95 -24.33 12.81 38.12
C LYS A 95 -24.84 13.54 36.88
N CYS A 96 -24.36 14.76 36.68
CA CYS A 96 -24.56 15.56 35.46
C CYS A 96 -23.49 15.18 34.43
N VAL A 97 -23.90 14.77 33.24
CA VAL A 97 -22.98 14.44 32.14
C VAL A 97 -23.17 15.44 31.01
N PHE A 98 -22.06 16.00 30.54
CA PHE A 98 -22.04 16.92 29.40
C PHE A 98 -21.79 16.17 28.09
N PHE A 99 -22.57 16.54 27.08
CA PHE A 99 -22.55 15.98 25.73
C PHE A 99 -22.26 17.09 24.73
N LEU A 100 -21.21 16.94 23.94
CA LEU A 100 -20.91 17.84 22.83
C LEU A 100 -21.50 17.25 21.55
N ILE A 101 -22.51 17.91 21.00
CA ILE A 101 -23.25 17.45 19.82
C ILE A 101 -22.86 18.27 18.61
N HIS A 102 -22.55 17.60 17.49
CA HIS A 102 -22.32 18.29 16.23
C HIS A 102 -23.63 18.93 15.74
N ASN A 103 -23.59 20.23 15.47
CA ASN A 103 -24.73 20.97 14.93
C ASN A 103 -24.41 21.44 13.50
N GLN A 104 -25.37 21.35 12.59
CA GLN A 104 -25.21 21.91 11.24
C GLN A 104 -25.11 23.43 11.35
N ALA A 105 -24.29 24.04 10.49
CA ALA A 105 -23.85 25.44 10.61
C ALA A 105 -25.00 26.47 10.73
N ASP A 106 -26.21 26.13 10.28
CA ASP A 106 -27.38 27.03 10.25
C ASP A 106 -28.59 26.58 11.09
N ALA A 107 -28.51 25.47 11.83
CA ALA A 107 -29.64 24.98 12.62
C ALA A 107 -29.65 25.60 14.03
N THR A 108 -30.77 26.20 14.45
CA THR A 108 -30.96 26.62 15.84
C THR A 108 -30.85 25.40 16.76
N ALA A 109 -30.04 25.50 17.81
CA ALA A 109 -29.91 24.42 18.78
C ALA A 109 -31.28 24.19 19.45
N LEU A 110 -31.82 22.98 19.33
CA LEU A 110 -33.09 22.62 19.95
C LEU A 110 -32.91 22.60 21.47
N THR A 111 -33.88 23.17 22.19
CA THR A 111 -33.85 23.28 23.67
C THR A 111 -33.81 21.91 24.37
N ALA A 112 -34.48 20.92 23.78
CA ALA A 112 -34.42 19.53 24.22
C ALA A 112 -34.35 18.58 23.01
N LEU A 113 -33.57 17.50 23.14
CA LEU A 113 -33.46 16.42 22.16
C LEU A 113 -33.88 15.11 22.83
N GLU A 114 -34.80 14.38 22.19
CA GLU A 114 -35.32 13.10 22.68
C GLU A 114 -34.78 11.92 21.86
N ASN A 115 -34.49 10.79 22.54
CA ASN A 115 -34.10 9.50 21.95
C ASN A 115 -33.02 9.58 20.87
N LYS A 116 -31.95 10.36 21.12
CA LYS A 116 -30.85 10.50 20.17
C LYS A 116 -29.83 9.38 20.36
N THR A 117 -29.60 8.60 19.29
CA THR A 117 -28.46 7.67 19.20
C THR A 117 -27.26 8.41 18.59
N MET A 118 -26.11 8.36 19.28
CA MET A 118 -24.90 9.04 18.85
C MET A 118 -23.67 8.16 19.04
N LYS A 119 -22.72 8.31 18.11
CA LYS A 119 -21.37 7.74 18.22
C LYS A 119 -20.45 8.83 18.72
N ALA A 120 -19.84 8.61 19.87
CA ALA A 120 -19.11 9.64 20.58
C ALA A 120 -17.76 9.12 21.08
N LYS A 121 -16.82 10.06 21.20
CA LYS A 121 -15.55 9.85 21.88
C LYS A 121 -15.66 10.38 23.32
N LEU A 122 -15.22 9.61 24.30
CA LEU A 122 -15.02 10.08 25.67
C LEU A 122 -13.74 10.93 25.72
N ILE A 123 -13.90 12.19 26.13
CA ILE A 123 -12.80 13.13 26.31
C ILE A 123 -12.60 13.34 27.80
N TYR A 124 -11.40 13.02 28.24
CA TYR A 124 -10.96 13.17 29.63
C TYR A 124 -10.49 14.60 29.86
N ASP A 125 -10.90 15.16 31.00
CA ASP A 125 -10.35 16.34 31.68
C ASP A 125 -9.54 17.31 30.80
N THR A 126 -10.23 18.31 30.26
CA THR A 126 -9.65 19.34 29.39
C THR A 126 -9.94 20.72 29.95
N ASP A 127 -9.07 21.69 29.68
CA ASP A 127 -9.29 23.12 29.99
C ASP A 127 -10.66 23.64 29.49
N GLN A 128 -11.21 23.00 28.46
CA GLN A 128 -12.54 23.30 27.89
C GLN A 128 -13.68 22.88 28.81
N MET A 129 -13.51 21.80 29.58
CA MET A 129 -14.46 21.33 30.57
C MET A 129 -14.49 22.26 31.79
N ASP A 130 -13.32 22.69 32.28
CA ASP A 130 -13.23 23.67 33.37
C ASP A 130 -13.86 25.01 32.99
N TYR A 131 -13.63 25.45 31.76
CA TYR A 131 -14.28 26.64 31.20
C TYR A 131 -15.81 26.48 31.13
N LEU A 132 -16.30 25.33 30.66
CA LEU A 132 -17.74 25.06 30.58
C LEU A 132 -18.39 24.99 31.96
N ILE A 133 -17.75 24.30 32.91
CA ILE A 133 -18.26 24.13 34.28
C ILE A 133 -18.32 25.47 35.02
N SER A 134 -17.28 26.30 34.92
CA SER A 134 -17.26 27.63 35.58
C SER A 134 -18.33 28.58 35.02
N HIS A 135 -18.50 28.60 33.70
CA HIS A 135 -19.53 29.44 33.07
C HIS A 135 -20.95 28.93 33.34
N PHE A 136 -21.18 27.62 33.30
CA PHE A 136 -22.48 27.03 33.61
C PHE A 136 -22.84 27.12 35.10
N ALA A 137 -21.86 27.00 36.01
CA ALA A 137 -22.05 27.21 37.45
C ALA A 137 -22.48 28.66 37.75
N SER A 138 -21.85 29.63 37.08
CA SER A 138 -22.20 31.05 37.22
C SER A 138 -23.65 31.33 36.81
N ASP A 139 -24.13 30.72 35.72
CA ASP A 139 -25.51 30.91 35.25
C ASP A 139 -26.55 30.25 36.17
N LEU A 140 -26.17 29.17 36.86
CA LEU A 140 -27.00 28.46 37.84
C LEU A 140 -26.93 29.07 39.25
N ALA A 141 -26.12 30.12 39.45
CA ALA A 141 -25.78 30.70 40.76
C ALA A 141 -25.23 29.65 41.76
N TRP A 142 -24.53 28.64 41.25
CA TRP A 142 -23.87 27.59 42.04
C TRP A 142 -22.37 27.88 42.17
N THR A 143 -21.74 27.27 43.18
CA THR A 143 -20.26 27.37 43.31
C THR A 143 -19.60 26.31 42.43
N ASP A 144 -18.51 26.64 41.75
CA ASP A 144 -17.76 25.72 40.85
C ASP A 144 -17.43 24.38 41.52
N THR A 145 -17.12 24.41 42.82
CA THR A 145 -16.81 23.21 43.64
C THR A 145 -18.01 22.31 43.93
N GLN A 146 -19.24 22.82 43.85
CA GLN A 146 -20.46 22.05 44.03
C GLN A 146 -20.90 21.41 42.71
N LEU A 147 -20.79 22.16 41.61
CA LEU A 147 -21.14 21.66 40.28
C LEU A 147 -20.12 20.61 39.80
N SER A 148 -18.82 20.81 40.05
CA SER A 148 -17.77 19.83 39.74
C SER A 148 -17.98 18.50 40.48
N LYS A 149 -18.48 18.51 41.73
CA LYS A 149 -18.76 17.28 42.49
C LYS A 149 -19.93 16.45 41.95
N ILE A 150 -20.87 17.10 41.29
CA ILE A 150 -22.07 16.46 40.72
C ILE A 150 -21.84 16.17 39.23
N SER A 151 -20.88 16.84 38.60
CA SER A 151 -20.54 16.61 37.19
C SER A 151 -19.66 15.37 37.03
N ALA A 152 -19.79 14.68 35.91
CA ALA A 152 -18.88 13.61 35.53
C ALA A 152 -17.53 14.19 35.04
N ASP A 153 -16.44 13.48 35.33
CA ASP A 153 -15.07 13.88 34.99
C ASP A 153 -14.73 13.70 33.48
N PHE A 154 -15.74 13.59 32.62
CA PHE A 154 -15.59 13.36 31.19
C PHE A 154 -16.69 14.03 30.37
N ILE A 155 -16.35 14.42 29.14
CA ILE A 155 -17.30 14.91 28.13
C ILE A 155 -17.50 13.83 27.07
N VAL A 156 -18.74 13.63 26.67
CA VAL A 156 -19.10 12.74 25.55
C VAL A 156 -19.20 13.57 24.27
N SER A 157 -18.21 13.47 23.37
CA SER A 157 -18.13 14.29 22.15
C SER A 157 -18.45 13.53 20.87
N GLU A 158 -19.52 13.92 20.18
CA GLU A 158 -19.85 13.47 18.82
C GLU A 158 -18.84 13.94 17.75
N PRO A 159 -18.45 15.24 17.68
CA PRO A 159 -17.58 15.72 16.61
C PRO A 159 -16.17 15.11 16.63
N ASP A 160 -15.66 14.73 17.81
CA ASP A 160 -14.33 14.12 17.95
C ASP A 160 -14.31 12.62 17.65
N TYR A 161 -15.47 11.99 17.51
CA TYR A 161 -15.60 10.63 16.98
C TYR A 161 -15.28 10.60 15.47
N PHE A 162 -15.75 11.60 14.72
CA PHE A 162 -15.57 11.68 13.27
C PHE A 162 -14.34 12.50 12.89
N VAL A 163 -13.15 11.92 13.04
CA VAL A 163 -11.92 12.51 12.49
C VAL A 163 -11.72 11.99 11.06
N PRO A 164 -12.06 12.76 10.00
CA PRO A 164 -11.95 12.27 8.61
C PRO A 164 -10.51 11.87 8.24
N LYS A 165 -9.51 12.47 8.89
CA LYS A 165 -8.09 12.10 8.73
C LYS A 165 -7.82 10.64 9.13
N THR A 166 -8.48 10.14 10.17
CA THR A 166 -8.29 8.77 10.67
C THR A 166 -8.88 7.74 9.69
N TYR A 167 -10.05 8.02 9.12
CA TYR A 167 -10.67 7.17 8.10
C TYR A 167 -9.84 7.11 6.81
N ILE A 168 -9.32 8.25 6.34
CA ILE A 168 -8.45 8.28 5.15
C ILE A 168 -7.17 7.48 5.39
N LEU A 169 -6.54 7.65 6.57
CA LEU A 169 -5.34 6.91 6.94
C LEU A 169 -5.61 5.40 6.97
N MET A 170 -6.72 4.98 7.57
CA MET A 170 -7.13 3.57 7.64
C MET A 170 -7.37 2.97 6.25
N LEU A 171 -8.08 3.68 5.37
CA LEU A 171 -8.31 3.23 3.99
C LEU A 171 -6.99 3.05 3.24
N LEU A 172 -6.07 4.01 3.39
CA LEU A 172 -4.76 3.96 2.76
C LEU A 172 -3.94 2.76 3.26
N ILE A 173 -3.92 2.51 4.58
CA ILE A 173 -3.28 1.33 5.18
C ILE A 173 -3.90 0.05 4.61
N GLY A 174 -5.24 -0.06 4.59
CA GLY A 174 -5.94 -1.25 4.11
C GLY A 174 -5.66 -1.58 2.63
N VAL A 175 -5.60 -0.58 1.76
CA VAL A 175 -5.26 -0.78 0.33
C VAL A 175 -3.82 -1.26 0.17
N ILE A 176 -2.88 -0.68 0.93
CA ILE A 176 -1.46 -1.05 0.88
C ILE A 176 -1.24 -2.47 1.46
N ASP A 177 -1.93 -2.81 2.54
CA ASP A 177 -1.88 -4.15 3.14
C ASP A 177 -2.44 -5.20 2.18
N LEU A 178 -3.59 -4.93 1.55
CA LEU A 178 -4.16 -5.83 0.55
C LEU A 178 -3.18 -6.09 -0.61
N TYR A 179 -2.58 -5.02 -1.15
CA TYR A 179 -1.55 -5.16 -2.19
C TYR A 179 -0.36 -5.99 -1.70
N THR A 180 0.09 -5.77 -0.47
CA THR A 180 1.23 -6.49 0.11
C THR A 180 0.92 -7.97 0.29
N VAL A 181 -0.26 -8.33 0.79
CA VAL A 181 -0.73 -9.73 0.93
C VAL A 181 -0.73 -10.44 -0.42
N ILE A 182 -1.31 -9.83 -1.45
CA ILE A 182 -1.33 -10.38 -2.81
C ILE A 182 0.10 -10.58 -3.33
N SER A 183 1.00 -9.61 -3.09
CA SER A 183 2.39 -9.70 -3.52
C SER A 183 3.15 -10.83 -2.82
N VAL A 184 2.95 -11.03 -1.51
CA VAL A 184 3.55 -12.13 -0.73
C VAL A 184 3.08 -13.47 -1.27
N PHE A 185 1.78 -13.61 -1.52
CA PHE A 185 1.22 -14.82 -2.12
C PHE A 185 1.85 -15.14 -3.49
N CYS A 186 1.98 -14.13 -4.35
CA CYS A 186 2.66 -14.29 -5.63
C CYS A 186 4.14 -14.69 -5.48
N TYR A 187 4.86 -14.09 -4.53
CA TYR A 187 6.26 -14.44 -4.27
C TYR A 187 6.43 -15.87 -3.76
N LEU A 188 5.52 -16.36 -2.90
CA LEU A 188 5.52 -17.75 -2.45
C LEU A 188 5.33 -18.72 -3.63
N ILE A 189 4.38 -18.42 -4.53
CA ILE A 189 4.18 -19.20 -5.76
C ILE A 189 5.46 -19.21 -6.61
N PHE A 190 6.13 -18.07 -6.77
CA PHE A 190 7.37 -18.00 -7.57
C PHE A 190 8.56 -18.72 -6.93
N ILE A 191 8.60 -18.86 -5.61
CA ILE A 191 9.63 -19.65 -4.91
C ILE A 191 9.37 -21.15 -5.10
N MET A 192 8.12 -21.59 -4.96
CA MET A 192 7.72 -22.99 -5.15
C MET A 192 7.84 -23.42 -6.61
N ALA A 193 7.27 -22.63 -7.53
CA ALA A 193 7.20 -22.87 -8.96
C ALA A 193 7.91 -21.73 -9.74
N PRO A 194 9.25 -21.75 -9.81
CA PRO A 194 10.03 -20.70 -10.48
C PRO A 194 9.74 -20.57 -11.98
N GLN A 195 9.22 -21.62 -12.63
CA GLN A 195 8.78 -21.57 -14.03
C GLN A 195 7.64 -20.58 -14.29
N ASN A 196 6.84 -20.25 -13.27
CA ASN A 196 5.74 -19.29 -13.40
C ASN A 196 6.17 -17.86 -13.09
N SER A 197 7.44 -17.66 -12.73
CA SER A 197 7.98 -16.34 -12.41
C SER A 197 7.93 -15.42 -13.63
N LEU A 198 7.82 -14.11 -13.37
CA LEU A 198 7.88 -13.08 -14.43
C LEU A 198 9.19 -13.15 -15.25
N VAL A 199 10.27 -13.67 -14.64
CA VAL A 199 11.56 -13.89 -15.30
C VAL A 199 11.45 -14.94 -16.40
N CYS A 200 10.65 -15.99 -16.18
CA CYS A 200 10.48 -17.10 -17.11
C CYS A 200 9.38 -16.85 -18.15
N ARG A 201 8.68 -15.71 -18.10
CA ARG A 201 7.58 -15.40 -19.04
C ARG A 201 8.03 -15.33 -20.49
N GLN A 202 9.30 -15.03 -20.73
CA GLN A 202 9.89 -15.02 -22.07
C GLN A 202 10.22 -16.43 -22.59
N LEU A 203 10.23 -17.44 -21.72
CA LEU A 203 10.48 -18.83 -22.08
C LEU A 203 9.18 -19.59 -22.40
N GLY A 204 8.04 -18.90 -22.48
CA GLY A 204 6.71 -19.49 -22.62
C GLY A 204 5.97 -19.64 -21.29
N ARG A 205 5.04 -20.59 -21.21
CA ARG A 205 4.22 -20.87 -20.01
C ARG A 205 4.28 -22.34 -19.62
N GLY A 206 4.27 -22.61 -18.30
CA GLY A 206 4.15 -23.97 -17.78
C GLY A 206 5.33 -24.88 -18.15
N ARG A 207 5.06 -25.90 -18.97
CA ARG A 207 6.05 -26.94 -19.34
C ARG A 207 7.18 -26.37 -20.20
N ASP A 208 6.87 -25.47 -21.12
CA ASP A 208 7.86 -24.86 -22.02
C ASP A 208 8.82 -23.96 -21.23
N ALA A 209 8.29 -23.17 -20.31
CA ALA A 209 9.10 -22.35 -19.40
C ALA A 209 10.02 -23.21 -18.54
N LYS A 210 9.55 -24.38 -18.06
CA LYS A 210 10.37 -25.33 -17.30
C LYS A 210 11.48 -25.94 -18.15
N LEU A 211 11.19 -26.32 -19.39
CA LEU A 211 12.17 -26.86 -20.33
C LEU A 211 13.19 -25.80 -20.72
N GLY A 212 12.76 -24.62 -21.16
CA GLY A 212 13.62 -23.49 -21.49
C GLY A 212 14.53 -23.09 -20.32
N LEU A 213 14.02 -23.09 -19.08
CA LEU A 213 14.81 -22.80 -17.90
C LEU A 213 15.90 -23.87 -17.64
N LYS A 214 15.59 -25.15 -17.89
CA LYS A 214 16.55 -26.24 -17.75
C LYS A 214 17.63 -26.17 -18.84
N THR A 215 17.23 -25.90 -20.09
CA THR A 215 18.15 -25.73 -21.22
C THR A 215 19.06 -24.53 -21.00
N ALA A 216 18.52 -23.38 -20.59
CA ALA A 216 19.29 -22.19 -20.26
C ALA A 216 20.29 -22.42 -19.11
N ASP A 217 19.91 -23.18 -18.07
CA ASP A 217 20.85 -23.53 -16.98
C ASP A 217 21.96 -24.49 -17.45
N LEU A 218 21.67 -25.40 -18.39
CA LEU A 218 22.66 -26.30 -18.99
C LEU A 218 23.63 -25.53 -19.90
N GLU A 219 23.12 -24.71 -20.81
CA GLU A 219 23.93 -23.86 -21.69
C GLU A 219 24.80 -22.90 -20.87
N LEU A 220 24.27 -22.27 -19.83
CA LEU A 220 25.05 -21.39 -18.96
C LEU A 220 26.16 -22.13 -18.20
N LYS A 221 26.02 -23.44 -17.97
CA LYS A 221 27.06 -24.24 -17.31
C LYS A 221 28.13 -24.72 -18.28
N ASN A 222 27.73 -25.13 -19.48
CA ASN A 222 28.57 -25.88 -20.41
C ASN A 222 29.04 -25.04 -21.61
N ASN A 223 28.19 -24.16 -22.14
CA ASN A 223 28.37 -23.49 -23.44
C ASN A 223 28.15 -21.97 -23.31
N ARG A 224 29.08 -21.26 -22.67
CA ARG A 224 29.11 -19.78 -22.71
C ARG A 224 29.97 -19.30 -23.86
N GLU A 225 29.35 -18.58 -24.79
CA GLU A 225 30.03 -18.04 -25.96
C GLU A 225 30.61 -16.65 -25.66
N TYR A 226 29.87 -15.83 -24.91
CA TYR A 226 30.28 -14.48 -24.59
C TYR A 226 29.82 -14.10 -23.18
N THR A 227 30.64 -13.35 -22.44
CA THR A 227 30.25 -12.83 -21.12
C THR A 227 30.87 -11.46 -20.91
N ILE A 228 30.04 -10.48 -20.60
CA ILE A 228 30.48 -9.15 -20.22
C ILE A 228 29.67 -8.67 -19.01
N ALA A 229 30.41 -8.24 -17.97
CA ALA A 229 29.87 -7.89 -16.66
C ALA A 229 28.99 -9.01 -16.05
N ASP A 230 27.68 -8.81 -16.03
CA ASP A 230 26.62 -9.66 -15.46
C ASP A 230 25.75 -10.33 -16.53
N ILE A 231 26.04 -10.09 -17.82
CA ILE A 231 25.32 -10.65 -18.96
C ILE A 231 26.19 -11.72 -19.62
N SER A 232 25.66 -12.93 -19.69
CA SER A 232 26.23 -14.06 -20.40
C SER A 232 25.37 -14.38 -21.62
N MET A 233 26.01 -14.48 -22.78
CA MET A 233 25.43 -15.02 -23.99
C MET A 233 25.77 -16.50 -24.13
N THR A 234 24.75 -17.26 -24.46
CA THR A 234 24.81 -18.68 -24.81
C THR A 234 24.25 -18.85 -26.22
N SER A 235 24.34 -20.05 -26.78
CA SER A 235 23.91 -20.32 -28.16
C SER A 235 22.45 -19.94 -28.40
N ASN A 236 21.56 -20.12 -27.42
CA ASN A 236 20.13 -19.83 -27.59
C ASN A 236 19.61 -18.69 -26.70
N TYR A 237 20.31 -18.36 -25.61
CA TYR A 237 19.81 -17.43 -24.60
C TYR A 237 20.80 -16.31 -24.26
N MET A 238 20.26 -15.11 -24.07
CA MET A 238 20.91 -14.05 -23.31
C MET A 238 20.45 -14.12 -21.85
N ILE A 239 21.41 -14.27 -20.94
CA ILE A 239 21.14 -14.47 -19.53
C ILE A 239 21.83 -13.40 -18.70
N THR A 240 21.06 -12.68 -17.89
CA THR A 240 21.61 -11.75 -16.90
C THR A 240 21.40 -12.29 -15.51
N LYS A 241 22.48 -12.28 -14.71
CA LYS A 241 22.45 -12.76 -13.33
C LYS A 241 23.05 -11.73 -12.39
N THR A 242 22.20 -10.89 -11.81
CA THR A 242 22.56 -9.99 -10.70
C THR A 242 21.79 -10.32 -9.44
N LYS A 243 22.18 -9.72 -8.31
CA LYS A 243 21.44 -9.83 -7.05
C LYS A 243 20.01 -9.30 -7.14
N ASN A 244 19.78 -8.29 -7.98
CA ASN A 244 18.50 -7.56 -8.04
C ASN A 244 17.66 -7.88 -9.27
N GLN A 245 18.29 -8.38 -10.34
CA GLN A 245 17.66 -8.65 -11.62
C GLN A 245 18.22 -9.94 -12.23
N ILE A 246 17.31 -10.87 -12.53
CA ILE A 246 17.59 -12.04 -13.34
C ILE A 246 16.71 -11.92 -14.59
N ALA A 247 17.29 -12.12 -15.76
CA ALA A 247 16.58 -12.15 -17.03
C ALA A 247 17.12 -13.30 -17.88
N ILE A 248 16.21 -14.00 -18.56
CA ILE A 248 16.53 -15.08 -19.50
C ILE A 248 15.76 -14.76 -20.76
N ILE A 249 16.48 -14.40 -21.82
CA ILE A 249 15.88 -13.95 -23.07
C ILE A 249 16.30 -14.92 -24.18
N PRO A 250 15.36 -15.62 -24.83
CA PRO A 250 15.67 -16.33 -26.07
C PRO A 250 16.16 -15.34 -27.12
N LEU A 251 17.27 -15.65 -27.80
CA LEU A 251 17.83 -14.76 -28.83
C LEU A 251 16.90 -14.61 -30.03
N THR A 252 16.12 -15.65 -30.33
CA THR A 252 15.06 -15.66 -31.36
C THR A 252 13.94 -14.66 -31.08
N ASP A 253 13.70 -14.33 -29.81
CA ASP A 253 12.60 -13.46 -29.39
C ASP A 253 12.97 -11.98 -29.44
N ILE A 254 14.25 -11.65 -29.64
CA ILE A 254 14.73 -10.28 -29.63
C ILE A 254 14.42 -9.62 -30.98
N ILE A 255 13.64 -8.54 -30.94
CA ILE A 255 13.24 -7.78 -32.12
C ILE A 255 14.09 -6.52 -32.28
N TRP A 256 14.34 -5.81 -31.18
CA TRP A 256 15.02 -4.51 -31.21
C TRP A 256 15.80 -4.25 -29.93
N GLY A 257 17.07 -3.87 -30.06
CA GLY A 257 17.95 -3.50 -28.95
C GLY A 257 18.51 -2.09 -29.12
N TYR A 258 18.50 -1.27 -28.07
CA TYR A 258 19.16 0.03 -28.11
C TYR A 258 19.69 0.45 -26.73
N LYS A 259 20.72 1.32 -26.74
CA LYS A 259 21.21 1.98 -25.54
C LYS A 259 20.49 3.30 -25.30
N HIS A 260 20.22 3.60 -24.03
CA HIS A 260 19.65 4.86 -23.58
C HIS A 260 20.47 5.39 -22.42
N SER A 261 20.99 6.61 -22.52
CA SER A 261 21.70 7.27 -21.44
C SER A 261 20.70 7.89 -20.46
N LYS A 262 20.93 7.67 -19.17
CA LYS A 262 20.23 8.39 -18.10
C LYS A 262 21.26 9.11 -17.24
N LEU A 263 21.14 10.43 -17.21
CA LEU A 263 21.94 11.28 -16.33
C LEU A 263 21.33 11.25 -14.93
N SER A 264 22.13 10.85 -13.95
CA SER A 264 21.78 10.99 -12.53
C SER A 264 22.54 12.16 -11.94
N ARG A 265 21.86 12.98 -11.14
CA ARG A 265 22.45 14.13 -10.42
C ARG A 265 23.51 13.70 -9.39
N ILE A 266 23.50 12.43 -8.97
CA ILE A 266 24.32 11.89 -7.86
C ILE A 266 25.35 10.85 -8.34
N SER A 267 25.06 10.07 -9.38
CA SER A 267 25.88 8.91 -9.80
C SER A 267 26.48 9.04 -11.22
N GLY A 268 26.43 10.23 -11.82
CA GLY A 268 26.97 10.47 -13.16
C GLY A 268 26.10 9.90 -14.30
N ILE A 269 26.73 9.61 -15.44
CA ILE A 269 26.07 9.08 -16.64
C ILE A 269 25.97 7.55 -16.52
N SER A 270 24.75 7.03 -16.44
CA SER A 270 24.47 5.60 -16.50
C SER A 270 23.84 5.22 -17.83
N TYR A 271 24.21 4.06 -18.38
CA TYR A 271 23.60 3.55 -19.60
C TYR A 271 22.60 2.45 -19.26
N HIS A 272 21.46 2.49 -19.94
CA HIS A 272 20.43 1.48 -19.92
C HIS A 272 20.39 0.78 -21.27
N ILE A 273 20.40 -0.54 -21.29
CA ILE A 273 20.15 -1.32 -22.51
C ILE A 273 18.67 -1.68 -22.48
N VAL A 274 17.94 -1.31 -23.53
CA VAL A 274 16.52 -1.62 -23.69
C VAL A 274 16.41 -2.66 -24.80
N ILE A 275 15.84 -3.81 -24.46
CA ILE A 275 15.60 -4.90 -25.40
C ILE A 275 14.10 -5.13 -25.51
N HIS A 276 13.60 -5.00 -26.71
CA HIS A 276 12.25 -5.34 -27.12
C HIS A 276 12.23 -6.79 -27.59
N THR A 277 11.40 -7.56 -26.92
CA THR A 277 11.10 -8.95 -27.26
C THR A 277 9.66 -9.06 -27.74
N THR A 278 9.32 -10.17 -28.40
CA THR A 278 7.94 -10.58 -28.70
C THR A 278 7.05 -10.48 -27.45
N HIS A 279 7.52 -10.99 -26.32
CA HIS A 279 6.79 -11.12 -25.06
C HIS A 279 6.82 -9.87 -24.13
N GLY A 280 7.59 -8.82 -24.45
CA GLY A 280 7.72 -7.65 -23.58
C GLY A 280 8.97 -6.79 -23.79
N ILE A 281 9.19 -5.83 -22.89
CA ILE A 281 10.36 -4.95 -22.89
C ILE A 281 11.17 -5.24 -21.63
N ILE A 282 12.45 -5.58 -21.79
CA ILE A 282 13.40 -5.73 -20.68
C ILE A 282 14.39 -4.57 -20.73
N ARG A 283 14.67 -4.01 -19.55
CA ARG A 283 15.62 -2.91 -19.38
C ARG A 283 16.72 -3.37 -18.44
N PHE A 284 17.95 -3.33 -18.90
CA PHE A 284 19.14 -3.54 -18.09
C PHE A 284 19.66 -2.19 -17.64
N LYS A 285 19.76 -1.97 -16.33
CA LYS A 285 20.14 -0.68 -15.76
C LYS A 285 21.58 -0.69 -15.25
N HIS A 286 22.15 0.50 -15.10
CA HIS A 286 23.47 0.72 -14.50
C HIS A 286 24.60 0.00 -15.25
N LYS A 287 24.65 0.17 -16.57
CA LYS A 287 25.76 -0.30 -17.41
C LYS A 287 26.72 0.84 -17.72
N GLN A 288 27.99 0.49 -17.89
CA GLN A 288 28.96 1.40 -18.47
C GLN A 288 28.72 1.53 -19.98
N LYS A 289 29.21 2.63 -20.59
CA LYS A 289 29.08 2.88 -22.03
C LYS A 289 29.68 1.73 -22.85
N PHE A 290 30.90 1.34 -22.49
CA PHE A 290 31.63 0.25 -23.14
C PHE A 290 30.86 -1.07 -23.09
N GLU A 291 30.35 -1.46 -21.92
CA GLU A 291 29.56 -2.68 -21.76
C GLU A 291 28.33 -2.69 -22.68
N ALA A 292 27.59 -1.57 -22.73
CA ALA A 292 26.42 -1.44 -23.59
C ALA A 292 26.77 -1.51 -25.07
N ASP A 293 27.89 -0.89 -25.47
CA ASP A 293 28.35 -0.89 -26.85
C ASP A 293 28.82 -2.28 -27.29
N SER A 294 29.60 -2.98 -26.47
CA SER A 294 30.07 -4.35 -26.77
C SER A 294 28.93 -5.36 -26.88
N ILE A 295 27.88 -5.25 -26.06
CA ILE A 295 26.71 -6.13 -26.15
C ILE A 295 25.94 -5.89 -27.45
N LEU A 296 25.73 -4.63 -27.83
CA LEU A 296 25.02 -4.30 -29.05
C LEU A 296 25.83 -4.67 -30.29
N ASP A 297 27.15 -4.51 -30.25
CA ASP A 297 28.06 -4.92 -31.32
C ASP A 297 28.03 -6.44 -31.52
N TYR A 298 28.16 -7.21 -30.44
CA TYR A 298 28.05 -8.68 -30.47
C TYR A 298 26.71 -9.15 -31.07
N LEU A 299 25.59 -8.53 -30.65
CA LEU A 299 24.28 -8.83 -31.23
C LEU A 299 24.20 -8.48 -32.72
N GLY A 300 24.85 -7.39 -33.15
CA GLY A 300 24.86 -6.97 -34.55
C GLY A 300 25.68 -7.89 -35.44
N THR A 301 26.82 -8.38 -34.94
CA THR A 301 27.70 -9.29 -35.69
C THR A 301 27.11 -10.69 -35.83
N HIS A 302 26.54 -11.24 -34.75
CA HIS A 302 26.09 -12.64 -34.73
C HIS A 302 24.60 -12.82 -35.06
N TYR A 303 23.78 -11.76 -34.92
CA TYR A 303 22.33 -11.83 -35.11
C TYR A 303 21.81 -10.65 -35.95
N PRO A 304 22.08 -10.65 -37.28
CA PRO A 304 21.77 -9.51 -38.16
C PRO A 304 20.27 -9.20 -38.30
N ASN A 305 19.39 -10.15 -37.94
CA ASN A 305 17.94 -9.97 -37.95
C ASN A 305 17.43 -9.07 -36.82
N ILE A 306 18.25 -8.79 -35.81
CA ILE A 306 17.90 -7.93 -34.68
C ILE A 306 18.07 -6.47 -35.09
N LEU A 307 17.02 -5.65 -34.92
CA LEU A 307 17.13 -4.22 -35.13
C LEU A 307 18.02 -3.63 -34.04
N LEU A 308 19.01 -2.82 -34.40
CA LEU A 308 19.89 -2.15 -33.45
C LEU A 308 19.84 -0.63 -33.59
N GLY A 309 19.98 0.07 -32.46
CA GLY A 309 20.03 1.52 -32.40
C GLY A 309 18.66 2.21 -32.37
N TYR A 310 18.61 3.40 -31.76
CA TYR A 310 17.38 4.14 -31.57
C TYR A 310 17.04 5.00 -32.79
N THR A 311 16.09 4.55 -33.62
CA THR A 311 15.52 5.33 -34.73
C THR A 311 13.99 5.24 -34.73
N LYS A 312 13.31 6.30 -35.19
CA LYS A 312 11.83 6.30 -35.32
C LYS A 312 11.34 5.17 -36.25
N LYS A 313 12.14 4.83 -37.28
CA LYS A 313 11.87 3.71 -38.20
C LYS A 313 11.92 2.36 -37.48
N ASN A 314 12.99 2.09 -36.71
CA ASN A 314 13.12 0.84 -35.94
C ASN A 314 12.03 0.70 -34.90
N ALA A 315 11.65 1.80 -34.22
CA ALA A 315 10.55 1.79 -33.26
C ALA A 315 9.20 1.43 -33.91
N ALA A 316 8.91 1.96 -35.09
CA ALA A 316 7.70 1.63 -35.83
C ALA A 316 7.70 0.18 -36.32
N LEU A 317 8.84 -0.30 -36.82
CA LEU A 317 8.99 -1.66 -37.34
C LEU A 317 8.91 -2.70 -36.21
N ALA A 318 9.53 -2.43 -35.05
CA ALA A 318 9.43 -3.27 -33.87
C ALA A 318 7.97 -3.38 -33.35
N ARG A 319 7.19 -2.29 -33.40
CA ARG A 319 5.76 -2.32 -33.06
C ARG A 319 4.96 -3.21 -34.02
N ARG A 320 5.22 -3.12 -35.33
CA ARG A 320 4.56 -3.95 -36.35
C ARG A 320 4.90 -5.44 -36.17
N LEU A 321 6.18 -5.76 -35.97
CA LEU A 321 6.63 -7.15 -35.74
C LEU A 321 6.02 -7.74 -34.48
N LYS A 322 5.96 -6.95 -33.39
CA LYS A 322 5.32 -7.37 -32.14
C LYS A 322 3.82 -7.64 -32.32
N ASN A 323 3.11 -6.77 -33.05
CA ASN A 323 1.68 -6.95 -33.31
C ASN A 323 1.41 -8.16 -34.21
N LYS A 324 2.26 -8.41 -35.22
CA LYS A 324 2.14 -9.59 -36.09
C LYS A 324 2.38 -10.89 -35.32
N SER A 325 3.37 -10.92 -34.43
CA SER A 325 3.64 -12.06 -33.56
C SER A 325 2.49 -12.33 -32.58
N ASN A 326 1.85 -11.28 -32.04
CA ASN A 326 0.68 -11.43 -31.16
C ASN A 326 -0.62 -11.79 -31.91
N ALA A 327 -0.69 -11.57 -33.22
CA ALA A 327 -1.86 -11.86 -34.05
C ALA A 327 -1.84 -13.28 -34.66
N MET A 328 -0.75 -14.05 -34.46
CA MET A 328 -0.62 -15.45 -34.89
C MET A 328 -0.76 -16.50 -33.75
N PRO A 329 -1.76 -16.43 -32.85
CA PRO A 329 -2.28 -17.63 -32.20
C PRO A 329 -3.61 -18.01 -32.87
N ILE A 330 -3.85 -19.31 -33.10
CA ILE A 330 -5.13 -19.94 -33.56
C ILE A 330 -5.26 -20.27 -35.07
N LEU A 331 -4.22 -20.72 -35.78
CA LEU A 331 -4.47 -21.42 -37.07
C LEU A 331 -3.72 -22.72 -37.36
N GLU A 332 -2.93 -23.26 -36.43
CA GLU A 332 -2.33 -24.59 -36.62
C GLU A 332 -2.44 -25.46 -35.36
N SER A 333 -3.66 -25.94 -35.09
CA SER A 333 -3.86 -27.21 -34.39
C SER A 333 -5.17 -27.83 -34.87
N GLY A 334 -5.09 -28.72 -35.87
CA GLY A 334 -6.22 -29.54 -36.29
C GLY A 334 -6.31 -29.76 -37.78
N LYS A 335 -5.41 -30.56 -38.34
CA LYS A 335 -5.76 -31.71 -39.17
C LYS A 335 -4.72 -32.79 -38.99
#